data_AF-A0A923ZFP5-F1
#
_entry.id   AF-A0A923ZFP5-F1
#
_cell.length_a   1.000
_cell.length_b   1.000
_cell.length_c   1.000
_cell.angle_alpha   90.00
_cell.angle_beta   90.00
_cell.angle_gamma   90.00
#
_symmetry.space_group_name_H-M   'P 1'
#
loop_
_entity.id
_entity.type
_entity.pdbx_description
1 polymer ?
#
loop_
_entity_poly.entity_id
_entity_poly.type
_entity_poly.pdbx_seq_one_letter_code
_entity_poly.pdbx_strand_id
1 'polypeptide(L)'
;MNEVNKILLEQKRKQLQLKLSIQNWLQGWVPIFNAIRQWNKLWSFEYFDCANETDLSFWEKSLEKSPLAALEIPLSAIKTPLEYYVHDKMRALFPSSLSLRYMPVLLHREAYETDSALMLTKIAETLNIFAEEEVFLFYTRFTPVLRLPFSAVCLLREEEIMNPENLCIMPLDYRWLIFRSLENEWVWGEHKV
;
A
#
# COMPACT_ATOMS: atom_id res chain seq x y z
N MET A 1 18.75 17.55 -36.63
CA MET A 1 18.25 17.75 -35.25
C MET A 1 19.33 17.23 -34.32
N ASN A 2 19.80 18.02 -33.34
CA ASN A 2 21.03 17.69 -32.62
C ASN A 2 20.84 16.53 -31.63
N GLU A 3 21.80 15.61 -31.54
CA GLU A 3 21.67 14.38 -30.74
C GLU A 3 21.52 14.66 -29.23
N VAL A 4 22.22 15.68 -28.75
CA VAL A 4 22.06 16.24 -27.39
C VAL A 4 20.61 16.69 -27.12
N ASN A 5 19.94 17.30 -28.09
CA ASN A 5 18.55 17.73 -27.94
C ASN A 5 17.59 16.53 -27.89
N LYS A 6 17.90 15.43 -28.60
CA LYS A 6 17.11 14.19 -28.55
C LYS A 6 17.21 13.55 -27.15
N ILE A 7 18.41 13.41 -26.61
CA ILE A 7 18.64 12.89 -25.25
C ILE A 7 17.92 13.74 -24.19
N LEU A 8 18.03 15.07 -24.29
CA LEU A 8 17.36 16.00 -23.37
C LEU A 8 15.82 15.91 -23.45
N LEU A 9 15.27 15.72 -24.65
CA LEU A 9 13.82 15.53 -24.86
C LEU A 9 13.34 14.17 -24.33
N GLU A 10 14.12 13.10 -24.48
CA GLU A 10 13.81 11.78 -23.93
C GLU A 10 13.87 11.78 -22.40
N GLN A 11 14.85 12.44 -21.79
CA GLN A 11 14.91 12.65 -20.34
C GLN A 11 13.71 13.44 -19.82
N LYS A 12 13.37 14.58 -20.47
CA LYS A 12 12.19 15.38 -20.12
C LYS A 12 10.89 14.59 -20.28
N ARG A 13 10.77 13.76 -21.33
CA ARG A 13 9.61 12.89 -21.54
C ARG A 13 9.49 11.84 -20.43
N LYS A 14 10.59 11.17 -20.06
CA LYS A 14 10.60 10.22 -18.93
C LYS A 14 10.18 10.90 -17.63
N GLN A 15 10.73 12.08 -17.32
CA GLN A 15 10.36 12.88 -16.14
C GLN A 15 8.88 13.31 -16.15
N LEU A 16 8.32 13.69 -17.31
CA LEU A 16 6.90 14.04 -17.43
C LEU A 16 5.99 12.81 -17.28
N GLN A 17 6.38 11.66 -17.82
CA GLN A 17 5.63 10.40 -17.64
C GLN A 17 5.67 9.96 -16.17
N LEU A 18 6.83 10.02 -15.52
CA LEU A 18 7.00 9.74 -14.09
C LEU A 18 6.17 10.71 -13.23
N LYS A 19 6.13 12.00 -13.58
CA LYS A 19 5.29 12.99 -12.89
C LYS A 19 3.82 12.65 -12.98
N LEU A 20 3.33 12.29 -14.16
CA LEU A 20 1.92 11.96 -14.40
C LEU A 20 1.52 10.64 -13.73
N SER A 21 2.39 9.62 -13.77
CA SER A 21 2.12 8.35 -13.07
C SER A 21 2.04 8.56 -11.57
N ILE A 22 2.98 9.33 -11.00
CA ILE A 22 2.97 9.69 -9.57
C ILE A 22 1.70 10.48 -9.24
N GLN A 23 1.39 11.56 -9.97
CA GLN A 23 0.22 12.40 -9.64
C GLN A 23 -1.11 11.65 -9.68
N ASN A 24 -1.32 10.75 -10.63
CA ASN A 24 -2.55 9.95 -10.70
C ASN A 24 -2.61 8.88 -9.59
N TRP A 25 -1.47 8.28 -9.24
CA TRP A 25 -1.40 7.29 -8.16
C TRP A 25 -1.60 7.91 -6.78
N LEU A 26 -0.99 9.07 -6.51
CA LEU A 26 -1.11 9.81 -5.23
C LEU A 26 -2.57 10.13 -4.88
N GLN A 27 -3.43 10.40 -5.88
CA GLN A 27 -4.84 10.74 -5.67
C GLN A 27 -5.62 9.63 -4.95
N GLY A 28 -5.32 8.35 -5.23
CA GLY A 28 -5.99 7.21 -4.59
C GLY A 28 -5.69 7.07 -3.09
N TRP A 29 -4.62 7.68 -2.60
CA TRP A 29 -4.20 7.61 -1.20
C TRP A 29 -4.57 8.84 -0.36
N VAL A 30 -5.03 9.92 -0.99
CA VAL A 30 -5.51 11.13 -0.30
C VAL A 30 -6.56 10.81 0.80
N PRO A 31 -7.55 9.91 0.59
CA PRO A 31 -8.54 9.57 1.62
C PRO A 31 -7.90 8.90 2.85
N ILE A 32 -7.14 7.82 2.66
CA ILE A 32 -6.40 7.12 3.73
C ILE A 32 -5.55 8.12 4.51
N PHE A 33 -4.77 8.94 3.82
CA PHE A 33 -3.87 9.88 4.46
C PHE A 33 -4.59 10.95 5.29
N ASN A 34 -5.73 11.46 4.80
CA ASN A 34 -6.53 12.42 5.56
C ASN A 34 -7.21 11.79 6.79
N ALA A 35 -7.51 10.50 6.76
CA ALA A 35 -8.00 9.75 7.92
C ALA A 35 -6.89 9.55 8.95
N ILE A 36 -5.80 8.88 8.58
CA ILE A 36 -4.71 8.53 9.53
C ILE A 36 -3.94 9.74 10.06
N ARG A 37 -3.96 10.89 9.36
CA ARG A 37 -3.37 12.15 9.87
C ARG A 37 -4.00 12.58 11.21
N GLN A 38 -5.26 12.21 11.46
CA GLN A 38 -5.96 12.54 12.71
C GLN A 38 -5.47 11.69 13.89
N TRP A 39 -4.74 10.60 13.64
CA TRP A 39 -4.37 9.57 14.63
C TRP A 39 -2.97 9.76 15.24
N ASN A 40 -2.42 10.97 15.10
CA ASN A 40 -1.36 11.52 15.94
C ASN A 40 -0.23 10.53 16.34
N LYS A 41 0.51 10.03 15.34
CA LYS A 41 1.67 9.11 15.43
C LYS A 41 1.39 7.61 15.63
N LEU A 42 0.15 7.14 15.53
CA LEU A 42 -0.13 5.68 15.50
C LEU A 42 0.28 4.98 14.18
N TRP A 43 1.01 5.64 13.28
CA TRP A 43 1.43 5.06 12.02
C TRP A 43 2.76 5.64 11.52
N SER A 44 3.43 4.90 10.64
CA SER A 44 4.61 5.36 9.89
C SER A 44 4.65 4.74 8.49
N PHE A 45 5.49 5.25 7.60
CA PHE A 45 5.81 4.55 6.36
C PHE A 45 6.82 3.45 6.65
N GLU A 46 6.53 2.22 6.23
CA GLU A 46 7.65 1.31 5.91
C GLU A 46 8.35 1.87 4.67
N TYR A 47 7.59 2.02 3.59
CA TYR A 47 7.99 2.81 2.43
C TYR A 47 6.82 3.52 1.76
N PHE A 48 7.10 4.70 1.21
CA PHE A 48 6.17 5.48 0.40
C PHE A 48 6.23 5.06 -1.07
N ASP A 49 7.44 4.87 -1.58
CA ASP A 49 7.72 4.26 -2.88
C ASP A 49 9.17 3.72 -2.84
N CYS A 50 9.60 3.02 -3.89
CA CYS A 50 10.99 2.63 -4.11
C CYS A 50 11.49 3.31 -5.39
N ALA A 51 12.77 3.67 -5.43
CA ALA A 51 13.37 4.44 -6.52
C ALA A 51 14.84 4.08 -6.74
N ASN A 52 15.40 4.54 -7.85
CA ASN A 52 16.86 4.61 -7.99
C ASN A 52 17.37 5.87 -7.28
N GLU A 53 18.62 5.85 -6.80
CA GLU A 53 19.27 7.02 -6.19
C GLU A 53 19.23 8.27 -7.08
N THR A 54 19.34 8.08 -8.40
CA THR A 54 19.26 9.15 -9.41
C THR A 54 17.93 9.90 -9.41
N ASP A 55 16.86 9.25 -8.97
CA ASP A 55 15.48 9.75 -9.05
C ASP A 55 15.02 10.41 -7.74
N LEU A 56 15.79 10.30 -6.64
CA LEU A 56 15.43 10.88 -5.33
C LEU A 56 15.23 12.41 -5.38
N SER A 57 16.10 13.12 -6.11
CA SER A 57 15.98 14.58 -6.28
C SER A 57 14.77 15.02 -7.12
N PHE A 58 14.15 14.08 -7.84
CA PHE A 58 12.88 14.30 -8.53
C PHE A 58 11.70 14.02 -7.59
N TRP A 59 11.79 13.00 -6.75
CA TRP A 59 10.80 12.68 -5.72
C TRP A 59 10.58 13.84 -4.75
N GLU A 60 11.65 14.36 -4.16
CA GLU A 60 11.64 15.52 -3.25
C GLU A 60 10.83 16.70 -3.84
N LYS A 61 11.22 17.17 -5.04
CA LYS A 61 10.53 18.26 -5.77
C LYS A 61 9.12 17.94 -6.22
N SER A 62 8.75 16.67 -6.31
CA SER A 62 7.40 16.24 -6.69
C SER A 62 6.47 16.20 -5.47
N LEU A 63 6.97 15.73 -4.33
CA LEU A 63 6.25 15.71 -3.05
C LEU A 63 5.91 17.13 -2.59
N GLU A 64 6.88 18.06 -2.62
CA GLU A 64 6.68 19.50 -2.34
C GLU A 64 5.52 20.14 -3.13
N LYS A 65 5.27 19.64 -4.35
CA LYS A 65 4.29 20.19 -5.31
C LYS A 65 3.05 19.31 -5.47
N SER A 66 2.92 18.29 -4.63
CA SER A 66 1.81 17.36 -4.65
C SER A 66 0.67 17.83 -3.73
N PRO A 67 -0.57 17.34 -3.93
CA PRO A 67 -1.64 17.48 -2.95
C PRO A 67 -1.28 16.91 -1.57
N LEU A 68 -0.27 16.03 -1.50
CA LEU A 68 0.21 15.40 -0.28
C LEU A 68 1.34 16.16 0.43
N ALA A 69 1.74 17.35 -0.05
CA ALA A 69 2.79 18.16 0.60
C ALA A 69 2.50 18.41 2.10
N ALA A 70 1.22 18.53 2.46
CA ALA A 70 0.76 18.70 3.85
C ALA A 70 0.91 17.47 4.76
N LEU A 71 1.38 16.33 4.23
CA LEU A 71 1.71 15.12 5.00
C LEU A 71 3.18 15.04 5.40
N GLU A 72 4.02 15.97 4.91
CA GLU A 72 5.45 16.05 5.28
C GLU A 72 6.21 14.71 5.09
N ILE A 73 5.86 13.98 4.01
CA ILE A 73 6.42 12.65 3.70
C ILE A 73 7.95 12.75 3.64
N PRO A 74 8.68 12.07 4.54
CA PRO A 74 10.13 12.20 4.60
C PRO A 74 10.77 11.46 3.43
N LEU A 75 11.85 12.00 2.87
CA LEU A 75 12.55 11.37 1.74
C LEU A 75 13.07 9.95 2.08
N SER A 76 13.32 9.65 3.36
CA SER A 76 13.66 8.31 3.88
C SER A 76 12.54 7.27 3.79
N ALA A 77 11.32 7.69 3.46
CA ALA A 77 10.23 6.80 3.08
C ALA A 77 10.35 6.35 1.61
N ILE A 78 11.08 7.08 0.75
CA ILE A 78 11.45 6.60 -0.58
C ILE A 78 12.66 5.66 -0.41
N LYS A 79 12.49 4.36 -0.64
CA LYS A 79 13.58 3.39 -0.50
C LYS A 79 14.44 3.32 -1.74
N THR A 80 15.70 2.95 -1.54
CA THR A 80 16.65 2.58 -2.59
C THR A 80 17.28 1.24 -2.19
N PRO A 81 17.52 0.31 -3.13
CA PRO A 81 17.17 0.36 -4.55
C PRO A 81 15.65 0.19 -4.81
N LEU A 82 15.26 0.02 -6.08
CA LEU A 82 13.88 -0.24 -6.51
C LEU A 82 13.43 -1.67 -6.13
N GLU A 83 13.15 -1.90 -4.84
CA GLU A 83 12.78 -3.21 -4.28
C GLU A 83 11.51 -3.12 -3.41
N TYR A 84 10.39 -3.64 -3.90
CA TYR A 84 9.08 -3.61 -3.22
C TYR A 84 8.89 -4.82 -2.30
N TYR A 85 9.84 -5.02 -1.38
CA TYR A 85 10.00 -6.27 -0.64
C TYR A 85 8.76 -6.76 0.13
N VAL A 86 7.89 -5.88 0.64
CA VAL A 86 6.63 -6.33 1.29
C VAL A 86 5.66 -6.91 0.26
N HIS A 87 5.52 -6.28 -0.91
CA HIS A 87 4.71 -6.81 -2.00
C HIS A 87 5.27 -8.13 -2.54
N ASP A 88 6.59 -8.24 -2.64
CA ASP A 88 7.25 -9.43 -3.19
C ASP A 88 7.23 -10.60 -2.19
N LYS A 89 7.39 -10.33 -0.89
CA LYS A 89 7.14 -11.32 0.18
C LYS A 89 5.70 -11.78 0.21
N MET A 90 4.75 -10.86 0.11
CA MET A 90 3.32 -11.16 0.02
C MET A 90 3.02 -12.13 -1.14
N ARG A 91 3.51 -11.84 -2.36
CA ARG A 91 3.26 -12.70 -3.53
C ARG A 91 3.97 -14.05 -3.45
N ALA A 92 5.12 -14.12 -2.78
CA ALA A 92 5.90 -15.35 -2.63
C ALA A 92 5.27 -16.32 -1.62
N LEU A 93 4.76 -15.81 -0.49
CA LEU A 93 4.11 -16.60 0.55
C LEU A 93 2.65 -16.88 0.21
N PHE A 94 1.94 -15.90 -0.36
CA PHE A 94 0.51 -16.00 -0.65
C PHE A 94 0.29 -15.95 -2.18
N PRO A 95 0.53 -17.06 -2.91
CA PRO A 95 0.40 -17.07 -4.36
C PRO A 95 -1.04 -16.83 -4.82
N SER A 96 -1.18 -16.13 -5.94
CA SER A 96 -2.47 -15.90 -6.58
C SER A 96 -3.01 -17.17 -7.25
N SER A 97 -4.31 -17.43 -7.06
CA SER A 97 -5.08 -18.44 -7.81
C SER A 97 -5.42 -18.01 -9.24
N LEU A 98 -5.38 -16.71 -9.52
CA LEU A 98 -5.85 -16.12 -10.77
C LEU A 98 -4.70 -15.43 -11.53
N SER A 99 -4.75 -15.52 -12.86
CA SER A 99 -3.72 -14.99 -13.77
C SER A 99 -3.92 -13.51 -14.15
N LEU A 100 -5.16 -13.01 -14.12
CA LEU A 100 -5.52 -11.66 -14.56
C LEU A 100 -5.67 -10.65 -13.42
N ARG A 101 -5.88 -11.13 -12.18
CA ARG A 101 -5.94 -10.33 -10.96
C ARG A 101 -5.29 -11.10 -9.82
N TYR A 102 -4.77 -10.41 -8.81
CA TYR A 102 -4.29 -11.08 -7.61
C TYR A 102 -5.48 -11.54 -6.75
N MET A 103 -5.50 -12.82 -6.37
CA MET A 103 -6.50 -13.42 -5.47
C MET A 103 -5.84 -14.57 -4.70
N PRO A 104 -5.45 -14.39 -3.43
CA PRO A 104 -4.62 -15.36 -2.72
C PRO A 104 -5.38 -16.65 -2.39
N VAL A 105 -4.67 -17.78 -2.38
CA VAL A 105 -5.23 -19.07 -1.94
C VAL A 105 -5.12 -19.18 -0.42
N LEU A 106 -6.15 -18.74 0.30
CA LEU A 106 -6.24 -18.85 1.76
C LEU A 106 -7.41 -19.75 2.20
N LEU A 107 -7.39 -20.18 3.46
CA LEU A 107 -8.37 -21.13 4.01
C LEU A 107 -9.76 -20.56 4.18
N HIS A 108 -9.87 -19.25 4.47
CA HIS A 108 -11.14 -18.60 4.76
C HIS A 108 -11.46 -17.57 3.68
N ARG A 109 -12.74 -17.54 3.28
CA ARG A 109 -13.30 -16.57 2.34
C ARG A 109 -14.74 -16.28 2.71
N GLU A 110 -15.11 -15.01 2.70
CA GLU A 110 -16.45 -14.54 3.02
C GLU A 110 -16.82 -13.38 2.10
N ALA A 111 -18.01 -13.41 1.53
CA ALA A 111 -18.54 -12.30 0.77
C ALA A 111 -19.01 -11.21 1.75
N TYR A 112 -18.89 -9.94 1.34
CA TYR A 112 -19.30 -8.81 2.16
C TYR A 112 -20.82 -8.78 2.37
N GLU A 113 -21.24 -9.12 3.59
CA GLU A 113 -22.60 -8.92 4.10
C GLU A 113 -22.62 -8.06 5.39
N THR A 114 -21.45 -7.67 5.90
CA THR A 114 -21.29 -7.00 7.20
C THR A 114 -20.23 -5.89 7.16
N ASP A 115 -20.34 -4.95 8.10
CA ASP A 115 -19.40 -3.84 8.33
C ASP A 115 -17.94 -4.31 8.39
N SER A 116 -17.06 -3.61 7.67
CA SER A 116 -15.60 -3.79 7.69
C SER A 116 -15.00 -3.92 9.08
N ALA A 117 -15.46 -3.12 10.06
CA ALA A 117 -14.94 -3.17 11.42
C ALA A 117 -15.31 -4.49 12.14
N LEU A 118 -16.55 -4.97 11.94
CA LEU A 118 -17.00 -6.26 12.45
C LEU A 118 -16.25 -7.41 11.78
N MET A 119 -16.03 -7.32 10.47
CA MET A 119 -15.30 -8.34 9.73
C MET A 119 -13.84 -8.44 10.18
N LEU A 120 -13.14 -7.31 10.33
CA LEU A 120 -11.78 -7.28 10.87
C LEU A 120 -11.70 -7.85 12.30
N THR A 121 -12.71 -7.58 13.14
CA THR A 121 -12.81 -8.16 14.49
C THR A 121 -12.93 -9.68 14.45
N LYS A 122 -13.85 -10.22 13.63
CA LYS A 122 -14.05 -11.66 13.42
C LYS A 122 -12.78 -12.35 12.89
N ILE A 123 -12.07 -11.69 11.98
CA ILE A 123 -10.81 -12.20 11.43
C ILE A 123 -9.71 -12.21 12.50
N ALA A 124 -9.63 -11.17 13.33
CA ALA A 124 -8.69 -11.10 14.44
C ALA A 124 -8.91 -12.21 15.49
N GLU A 125 -10.17 -12.50 15.84
CA GLU A 125 -10.53 -13.65 16.67
C GLU A 125 -10.12 -14.97 16.02
N THR A 126 -10.32 -15.13 14.72
CA THR A 126 -9.98 -16.35 13.96
C THR A 126 -8.47 -16.60 13.91
N LEU A 127 -7.67 -15.53 13.77
CA LEU A 127 -6.21 -15.60 13.60
C LEU A 127 -5.41 -15.32 14.89
N ASN A 128 -6.10 -15.09 16.01
CA ASN A 128 -5.50 -14.66 17.29
C ASN A 128 -4.60 -13.42 17.12
N ILE A 129 -5.10 -12.39 16.44
CA ILE A 129 -4.40 -11.12 16.21
C ILE A 129 -4.62 -10.20 17.41
N PHE A 130 -3.55 -9.60 17.94
CA PHE A 130 -3.66 -8.66 19.06
C PHE A 130 -3.85 -7.22 18.58
N ALA A 131 -4.59 -6.42 19.36
CA ALA A 131 -4.89 -5.02 19.05
C ALA A 131 -3.64 -4.14 18.83
N GLU A 132 -2.54 -4.46 19.51
CA GLU A 132 -1.24 -3.76 19.46
C GLU A 132 -0.25 -4.39 18.45
N GLU A 133 -0.65 -5.42 17.71
CA GLU A 133 0.21 -6.08 16.72
C GLU A 133 0.48 -5.11 15.56
N GLU A 134 1.75 -4.79 15.30
CA GLU A 134 2.13 -3.97 14.15
C GLU A 134 1.87 -4.74 12.85
N VAL A 135 1.16 -4.09 11.92
CA VAL A 135 0.80 -4.64 10.63
C VAL A 135 1.17 -3.69 9.51
N PHE A 136 1.51 -4.27 8.36
CA PHE A 136 1.56 -3.59 7.08
C PHE A 136 0.15 -3.43 6.52
N LEU A 137 -0.21 -2.22 6.10
CA LEU A 137 -1.42 -1.90 5.33
C LEU A 137 -1.01 -1.34 3.97
N PHE A 138 -1.46 -1.99 2.89
CA PHE A 138 -1.06 -1.66 1.52
C PHE A 138 -2.03 -2.21 0.46
N TYR A 139 -1.82 -1.82 -0.80
CA TYR A 139 -2.56 -2.34 -1.95
C TYR A 139 -1.67 -3.27 -2.80
N THR A 140 -2.24 -4.30 -3.45
CA THR A 140 -1.41 -5.35 -4.11
C THR A 140 -0.52 -4.85 -5.26
N ARG A 141 -0.91 -3.73 -5.88
CA ARG A 141 -0.25 -3.10 -7.03
C ARG A 141 0.23 -1.67 -6.78
N PHE A 142 -0.04 -1.11 -5.61
CA PHE A 142 0.31 0.27 -5.28
C PHE A 142 1.00 0.33 -3.91
N THR A 143 2.10 1.08 -3.86
CA THR A 143 2.62 1.68 -2.64
C THR A 143 1.69 2.83 -2.19
N PRO A 144 1.93 3.51 -1.04
CA PRO A 144 2.79 3.15 0.10
C PRO A 144 2.51 1.78 0.71
N VAL A 145 3.42 1.38 1.59
CA VAL A 145 3.17 0.44 2.69
C VAL A 145 3.22 1.22 4.00
N LEU A 146 2.11 1.21 4.73
CA LEU A 146 1.99 1.83 6.05
C LEU A 146 2.23 0.78 7.14
N ARG A 147 2.90 1.17 8.23
CA ARG A 147 2.94 0.43 9.50
C ARG A 147 2.01 1.11 10.49
N LEU A 148 1.20 0.34 11.18
CA LEU A 148 0.30 0.80 12.24
C LEU A 148 -0.14 -0.41 13.09
N PRO A 149 -0.59 -0.23 14.35
CA PRO A 149 -1.15 -1.32 15.12
C PRO A 149 -2.48 -1.77 14.51
N PHE A 150 -2.82 -3.06 14.62
CA PHE A 150 -4.04 -3.61 14.04
C PHE A 150 -5.32 -2.89 14.52
N SER A 151 -5.35 -2.46 15.79
CA SER A 151 -6.44 -1.63 16.33
C SER A 151 -6.69 -0.34 15.54
N ALA A 152 -5.64 0.31 15.02
CA ALA A 152 -5.80 1.49 14.16
C ALA A 152 -6.41 1.10 12.80
N VAL A 153 -6.09 -0.07 12.24
CA VAL A 153 -6.74 -0.56 11.01
C VAL A 153 -8.26 -0.74 11.22
N CYS A 154 -8.68 -1.24 12.38
CA CYS A 154 -10.11 -1.37 12.74
C CYS A 154 -10.85 -0.03 12.91
N LEU A 155 -10.14 1.10 13.03
CA LEU A 155 -10.73 2.44 13.08
C LEU A 155 -10.88 3.09 11.70
N LEU A 156 -10.33 2.49 10.64
CA LEU A 156 -10.49 2.99 9.27
C LEU A 156 -11.92 2.75 8.81
N ARG A 157 -12.61 3.82 8.40
CA ARG A 157 -13.93 3.68 7.78
C ARG A 157 -13.79 3.08 6.41
N GLU A 158 -14.84 2.40 5.97
CA GLU A 158 -14.85 1.71 4.69
C GLU A 158 -14.50 2.66 3.53
N GLU A 159 -15.04 3.87 3.50
CA GLU A 159 -14.78 4.86 2.44
C GLU A 159 -13.36 5.43 2.46
N GLU A 160 -12.59 5.15 3.51
CA GLU A 160 -11.19 5.57 3.65
C GLU A 160 -10.25 4.50 3.08
N ILE A 161 -10.57 3.21 3.27
CA ILE A 161 -9.80 2.06 2.74
C ILE A 161 -10.30 1.48 1.41
N MET A 162 -11.48 1.91 0.96
CA MET A 162 -12.05 1.46 -0.31
C MET A 162 -11.65 2.38 -1.46
N ASN A 163 -11.23 1.73 -2.56
CA ASN A 163 -10.71 2.36 -3.79
C ASN A 163 -9.29 2.96 -3.55
N PRO A 164 -8.26 2.59 -4.34
CA PRO A 164 -8.33 2.19 -5.75
C PRO A 164 -8.04 0.72 -6.07
N GLU A 165 -7.87 -0.17 -5.08
CA GLU A 165 -7.32 -1.53 -5.32
C GLU A 165 -7.77 -2.56 -4.27
N ASN A 166 -7.28 -3.80 -4.40
CA ASN A 166 -7.43 -4.84 -3.40
C ASN A 166 -6.51 -4.55 -2.21
N LEU A 167 -7.07 -4.54 -1.01
CA LEU A 167 -6.36 -4.23 0.23
C LEU A 167 -5.65 -5.47 0.78
N CYS A 168 -4.45 -5.27 1.30
CA CYS A 168 -3.69 -6.25 2.08
C CYS A 168 -3.41 -5.69 3.47
N ILE A 169 -3.67 -6.51 4.49
CA ILE A 169 -3.20 -6.32 5.86
C ILE A 169 -2.40 -7.57 6.21
N MET A 170 -1.17 -7.42 6.69
CA MET A 170 -0.33 -8.55 7.12
C MET A 170 0.65 -8.13 8.23
N PRO A 171 1.10 -9.05 9.10
CA PRO A 171 2.00 -8.74 10.20
C PRO A 171 3.44 -8.61 9.68
N LEU A 172 4.32 -8.00 10.47
CA LEU A 172 5.72 -7.76 10.09
C LEU A 172 6.53 -9.04 9.85
N ASP A 173 6.12 -10.16 10.44
CA ASP A 173 6.74 -11.49 10.28
C ASP A 173 6.10 -12.32 9.15
N TYR A 174 5.10 -11.75 8.45
CA TYR A 174 4.38 -12.35 7.33
C TYR A 174 3.61 -13.65 7.65
N ARG A 175 3.36 -13.99 8.93
CA ARG A 175 2.74 -15.28 9.34
C ARG A 175 1.31 -15.48 8.82
N TRP A 176 0.54 -14.41 8.62
CA TRP A 176 -0.83 -14.44 8.07
C TRP A 176 -1.06 -13.33 7.04
N LEU A 177 -2.12 -13.46 6.24
CA LEU A 177 -2.60 -12.41 5.34
C LEU A 177 -4.11 -12.22 5.53
N ILE A 178 -4.55 -10.96 5.57
CA ILE A 178 -5.93 -10.55 5.34
C ILE A 178 -5.96 -9.80 4.01
N PHE A 179 -6.84 -10.22 3.13
CA PHE A 179 -7.02 -9.66 1.80
C PHE A 179 -8.48 -9.24 1.61
N ARG A 180 -8.71 -8.05 1.07
CA ARG A 180 -10.03 -7.60 0.63
C ARG A 180 -9.98 -7.32 -0.87
N SER A 181 -10.82 -8.00 -1.65
CA SER A 181 -10.92 -7.75 -3.09
C SER A 181 -11.73 -6.50 -3.43
N LEU A 182 -11.54 -5.97 -4.64
CA LEU A 182 -12.40 -4.94 -5.23
C LEU A 182 -13.86 -5.40 -5.37
N GLU A 183 -14.10 -6.71 -5.45
CA GLU A 183 -15.45 -7.29 -5.49
C GLU A 183 -16.06 -7.50 -4.08
N ASN A 184 -15.46 -6.89 -3.05
CA ASN A 184 -15.88 -7.01 -1.65
C ASN A 184 -15.87 -8.46 -1.14
N GLU A 185 -14.81 -9.20 -1.44
CA GLU A 185 -14.55 -10.50 -0.84
C GLU A 185 -13.42 -10.38 0.17
N TRP A 186 -13.68 -10.79 1.42
CA TRP A 186 -12.64 -10.94 2.44
C TRP A 186 -12.07 -12.35 2.36
N VAL A 187 -10.75 -12.46 2.32
CA VAL A 187 -10.01 -13.72 2.18
C VAL A 187 -8.86 -13.67 3.17
N TRP A 188 -8.75 -14.66 4.07
CA TRP A 188 -7.73 -14.63 5.13
C TRP A 188 -7.22 -16.02 5.53
N GLY A 189 -6.03 -16.06 6.10
CA GLY A 189 -5.40 -17.28 6.58
C GLY A 189 -3.91 -17.13 6.88
N GLU A 190 -3.37 -18.14 7.56
CA GLU A 190 -1.94 -18.29 7.83
C GLU A 190 -1.20 -18.86 6.61
N HIS A 191 0.10 -18.57 6.51
CA HIS A 191 0.98 -19.24 5.56
C HIS A 191 1.23 -20.68 6.02
N LYS A 192 0.80 -21.68 5.23
CA LYS A 192 1.17 -23.07 5.46
C LYS A 192 2.62 -23.30 5.03
N VAL A 193 3.49 -23.51 6.02
CA VAL A 193 4.87 -24.02 5.87
C VAL A 193 4.84 -25.46 5.37
#